data_AF-A0A0K8R323-F1
#
_entry.id   AF-A0A0K8R323-F1
#
_cell.length_a   1.000
_cell.length_b   1.000
_cell.length_c   1.000
_cell.angle_alpha   90.00
_cell.angle_beta   90.00
_cell.angle_gamma   90.00
#
_symmetry.space_group_name_H-M   'P 1'
#
loop_
_entity.id
_entity.type
_entity.pdbx_description
1 polymer ?
#
loop_
_entity_poly.entity_id
_entity_poly.type
_entity_poly.pdbx_seq_one_letter_code
_entity_poly.pdbx_strand_id
1 'polypeptide(L)'
;MKTALTCALFGILFFGSQCSSEEETYDKPMSKEELYKHHYQNYTGLCGSWYRNESSLESIYNCTLETLDEKGYTIVNKTWEGFRLSQNFTIPKLVGLMCNFSVAMPDAFYLMFEFDGSNEQESPESSYDDSVTTEAPRVPQTELFYAEGNCSEKINAKTTTQAPTTPSEPAVVAIE
;
A
#
# COMPACT_ATOMS: atom_id res chain seq x y z
N MET A 1 14.50 11.42 -23.87
CA MET A 1 13.44 11.95 -22.97
C MET A 1 12.37 10.87 -22.83
N LYS A 2 12.52 9.97 -21.85
CA LYS A 2 11.58 8.86 -21.57
C LYS A 2 11.37 8.65 -20.06
N THR A 3 12.00 9.49 -19.23
CA THR A 3 12.13 9.32 -17.78
C THR A 3 11.16 10.18 -16.98
N ALA A 4 10.47 11.14 -17.61
CA ALA A 4 9.48 11.99 -16.93
C ALA A 4 8.03 11.44 -17.04
N LEU A 5 7.74 10.61 -18.05
CA LEU A 5 6.37 10.18 -18.34
C LEU A 5 5.87 9.05 -17.42
N THR A 6 6.78 8.24 -16.87
CA THR A 6 6.42 7.10 -16.00
C THR A 6 5.96 7.53 -14.61
N CYS A 7 6.32 8.75 -14.24
CA CYS A 7 5.96 9.29 -12.94
C CYS A 7 4.45 9.67 -12.96
N ALA A 8 3.89 10.05 -14.14
CA ALA A 8 2.60 10.75 -14.26
C ALA A 8 1.30 9.93 -14.32
N LEU A 9 1.18 8.82 -15.06
CA LEU A 9 1.75 7.55 -14.66
C LEU A 9 0.89 6.90 -13.57
N PHE A 10 1.52 6.73 -12.41
CA PHE A 10 1.00 6.08 -11.21
C PHE A 10 1.42 6.82 -9.93
N GLY A 11 1.85 8.08 -10.05
CA GLY A 11 2.29 8.94 -8.95
C GLY A 11 1.22 9.35 -7.92
N ILE A 12 0.03 8.75 -8.02
CA ILE A 12 -1.10 8.83 -7.08
C ILE A 12 -1.43 7.43 -6.50
N LEU A 13 -0.99 6.34 -7.15
CA LEU A 13 -1.39 4.97 -6.85
C LEU A 13 -0.55 4.32 -5.73
N PHE A 14 0.70 4.74 -5.57
CA PHE A 14 1.59 4.37 -4.46
C PHE A 14 2.25 5.56 -3.76
N PHE A 15 2.13 6.72 -4.39
CA PHE A 15 2.73 7.97 -3.97
C PHE A 15 1.58 8.93 -3.75
N GLY A 16 1.40 9.44 -2.53
CA GLY A 16 0.89 10.80 -2.48
C GLY A 16 1.94 11.66 -3.20
N SER A 17 1.49 12.43 -4.20
CA SER A 17 2.16 13.64 -4.71
C SER A 17 3.56 13.59 -5.33
N GLN A 18 3.92 12.59 -6.14
CA GLN A 18 5.09 12.79 -7.03
C GLN A 18 4.82 12.61 -8.50
N CYS A 19 3.69 13.17 -8.97
CA CYS A 19 3.66 13.57 -10.37
C CYS A 19 2.80 14.75 -10.79
N SER A 20 2.52 15.64 -9.86
CA SER A 20 2.49 17.05 -10.26
C SER A 20 3.93 17.54 -10.16
N SER A 21 4.37 18.35 -11.12
CA SER A 21 5.48 19.26 -10.87
C SER A 21 5.06 20.18 -9.72
N GLU A 22 5.21 19.74 -8.46
CA GLU A 22 5.27 20.65 -7.31
C GLU A 22 6.62 21.38 -7.26
N GLU A 23 7.26 21.58 -8.42
CA GLU A 23 8.29 22.59 -8.60
C GLU A 23 7.74 24.02 -8.44
N GLU A 24 6.41 24.22 -8.34
CA GLU A 24 5.82 25.55 -8.19
C GLU A 24 5.42 25.94 -6.75
N THR A 25 5.50 25.06 -5.74
CA THR A 25 5.00 25.39 -4.38
C THR A 25 6.05 25.34 -3.27
N TYR A 26 7.20 24.72 -3.49
CA TYR A 26 8.26 24.65 -2.48
C TYR A 26 9.58 25.19 -3.05
N ASP A 27 10.01 26.34 -2.55
CA ASP A 27 11.29 27.00 -2.88
C ASP A 27 12.54 26.15 -2.57
N LYS A 28 12.37 24.94 -2.00
CA LYS A 28 13.46 24.01 -1.70
C LYS A 28 13.03 22.55 -1.95
N PRO A 29 13.83 21.78 -2.71
CA PRO A 29 13.58 20.35 -2.89
C PRO A 29 13.70 19.61 -1.56
N MET A 30 12.71 18.76 -1.28
CA MET A 30 12.61 17.95 -0.08
C MET A 30 13.68 16.83 -0.09
N SER A 31 14.29 16.53 1.07
CA SER A 31 15.14 15.34 1.18
C SER A 31 14.31 14.07 1.06
N LYS A 32 14.98 12.94 0.80
CA LYS A 32 14.31 11.63 0.79
C LYS A 32 13.61 11.35 2.12
N GLU A 33 14.28 11.58 3.24
CA GLU A 33 13.67 11.34 4.57
C GLU A 33 12.47 12.24 4.82
N GLU A 34 12.56 13.52 4.45
CA GLU A 34 11.46 14.48 4.60
C GLU A 34 10.24 14.04 3.76
N LEU A 35 10.48 13.51 2.55
CA LEU A 35 9.44 13.03 1.66
C LEU A 35 8.71 11.80 2.21
N TYR A 36 9.45 10.79 2.67
CA TYR A 36 8.82 9.61 3.30
C TYR A 36 8.04 10.02 4.55
N LYS A 37 8.60 10.92 5.36
CA LYS A 37 7.93 11.43 6.56
C LYS A 37 6.64 12.15 6.19
N HIS A 38 6.66 13.03 5.19
CA HIS A 38 5.50 13.79 4.76
C HIS A 38 4.34 12.87 4.35
N HIS A 39 4.62 11.82 3.58
CA HIS A 39 3.59 10.90 3.09
C HIS A 39 3.16 9.83 4.08
N TYR A 40 4.09 9.27 4.84
CA TYR A 40 3.84 8.02 5.56
C TYR A 40 3.75 8.16 7.08
N GLN A 41 4.23 9.27 7.66
CA GLN A 41 4.21 9.44 9.12
C GLN A 41 2.80 9.31 9.70
N ASN A 42 1.79 9.90 9.04
CA ASN A 42 0.40 9.92 9.49
C ASN A 42 -0.52 8.99 8.69
N TYR A 43 0.00 8.30 7.67
CA TYR A 43 -0.78 7.35 6.90
C TYR A 43 -0.95 6.07 7.70
N THR A 44 -2.19 5.64 7.91
CA THR A 44 -2.46 4.44 8.74
C THR A 44 -2.40 3.15 7.93
N GLY A 45 -2.46 3.22 6.60
CA GLY A 45 -2.36 2.06 5.71
C GLY A 45 -0.99 1.39 5.68
N LEU A 46 -0.81 0.46 4.75
CA LEU A 46 0.38 -0.39 4.55
C LEU A 46 1.68 0.42 4.54
N CYS A 47 1.76 1.47 3.73
CA CYS A 47 3.00 2.23 3.59
C CYS A 47 3.38 2.99 4.87
N GLY A 48 2.40 3.47 5.62
CA GLY A 48 2.67 4.16 6.88
C GLY A 48 2.97 3.20 8.01
N SER A 49 2.26 2.07 8.07
CA SER A 49 2.56 0.97 8.99
C SER A 49 3.97 0.42 8.76
N TRP A 50 4.37 0.25 7.50
CA TRP A 50 5.73 -0.13 7.11
C TRP A 50 6.77 0.94 7.50
N TYR A 51 6.52 2.20 7.18
CA TYR A 51 7.43 3.30 7.51
C TYR A 51 7.68 3.44 9.01
N ARG A 52 6.63 3.26 9.83
CA ARG A 52 6.72 3.28 11.30
C ARG A 52 7.17 1.95 11.91
N ASN A 53 7.41 0.92 11.09
CA ASN A 53 7.78 -0.43 11.51
C ASN A 53 6.80 -1.02 12.55
N GLU A 54 5.50 -0.87 12.29
CA GLU A 54 4.45 -1.34 13.19
C GLU A 54 4.26 -2.85 13.07
N SER A 55 3.93 -3.49 14.20
CA SER A 55 3.58 -4.91 14.24
C SER A 55 2.26 -5.24 13.52
N SER A 56 1.44 -4.23 13.21
CA SER A 56 0.16 -4.38 12.52
C SER A 56 0.31 -4.62 11.01
N LEU A 57 1.48 -4.33 10.41
CA LEU A 57 1.68 -4.34 8.96
C LEU A 57 1.18 -5.61 8.27
N GLU A 58 1.62 -6.78 8.72
CA GLU A 58 1.23 -8.05 8.10
C GLU A 58 -0.26 -8.36 8.29
N SER A 59 -0.83 -7.94 9.42
CA SER A 59 -2.27 -8.07 9.66
C SER A 59 -3.07 -7.20 8.70
N ILE A 60 -2.62 -5.96 8.46
CA ILE A 60 -3.27 -5.03 7.52
C ILE A 60 -3.19 -5.58 6.11
N TYR A 61 -2.02 -6.09 5.71
CA TYR A 61 -1.80 -6.71 4.40
C TYR A 61 -2.77 -7.88 4.16
N ASN A 62 -2.81 -8.84 5.08
CA ASN A 62 -3.66 -10.02 4.94
C ASN A 62 -5.15 -9.66 4.94
N CYS A 63 -5.58 -8.77 5.83
CA CYS A 63 -6.97 -8.27 5.86
C CYS A 63 -7.36 -7.58 4.55
N THR A 64 -6.44 -6.81 3.96
CA THR A 64 -6.68 -6.07 2.70
C THR A 64 -6.90 -7.06 1.55
N LEU A 65 -6.04 -8.07 1.43
CA LEU A 65 -6.19 -9.12 0.41
C LEU A 65 -7.49 -9.91 0.59
N GLU A 66 -7.80 -10.32 1.83
CA GLU A 66 -9.03 -11.05 2.15
C GLU A 66 -10.28 -10.22 1.78
N THR A 67 -10.30 -8.94 2.15
CA THR A 67 -11.43 -8.04 1.85
C THR A 67 -11.65 -7.87 0.34
N LEU A 68 -10.58 -7.80 -0.45
CA LEU A 68 -10.67 -7.67 -1.90
C LEU A 68 -11.05 -8.98 -2.58
N ASP A 69 -10.55 -10.11 -2.08
CA ASP A 69 -10.93 -11.44 -2.55
C ASP A 69 -12.42 -11.71 -2.30
N GLU A 70 -12.95 -11.34 -1.14
CA GLU A 70 -14.39 -11.43 -0.82
C GLU A 70 -15.26 -10.61 -1.78
N LYS A 71 -14.73 -9.50 -2.31
CA LYS A 71 -15.38 -8.66 -3.32
C LYS A 71 -15.19 -9.16 -4.76
N GLY A 72 -14.44 -10.25 -4.96
CA GLY A 72 -14.16 -10.83 -6.27
C GLY A 72 -12.93 -10.26 -6.98
N TYR A 73 -12.20 -9.31 -6.36
CA TYR A 73 -10.99 -8.69 -6.91
C TYR A 73 -9.74 -9.53 -6.70
N THR A 74 -9.81 -10.82 -7.06
CA THR A 74 -8.71 -11.80 -6.88
C THR A 74 -7.44 -11.46 -7.64
N ILE A 75 -7.49 -10.50 -8.57
CA ILE A 75 -6.33 -10.00 -9.31
C ILE A 75 -5.28 -9.38 -8.38
N VAL A 76 -5.70 -8.75 -7.27
CA VAL A 76 -4.77 -8.10 -6.33
C VAL A 76 -3.94 -9.16 -5.61
N ASN A 77 -4.59 -10.18 -5.05
CA ASN A 77 -3.91 -11.30 -4.40
C ASN A 77 -2.95 -12.00 -5.38
N LYS A 78 -3.44 -12.35 -6.58
CA LYS A 78 -2.59 -12.98 -7.62
C LYS A 78 -1.35 -12.15 -7.95
N THR A 79 -1.50 -10.83 -8.05
CA THR A 79 -0.40 -9.92 -8.39
C THR A 79 0.58 -9.80 -7.24
N TRP A 80 0.08 -9.50 -6.04
CA TRP A 80 0.93 -9.23 -4.87
C TRP A 80 1.60 -10.51 -4.37
N GLU A 81 0.83 -11.56 -4.08
CA GLU A 81 1.35 -12.82 -3.58
C GLU A 81 2.13 -13.59 -4.65
N GLY A 82 1.70 -13.54 -5.91
CA GLY A 82 2.46 -14.14 -7.01
C GLY A 82 3.85 -13.52 -7.16
N PHE A 83 3.93 -12.19 -7.12
CA PHE A 83 5.23 -11.50 -7.12
C PHE A 83 6.02 -11.79 -5.85
N ARG A 84 5.39 -11.71 -4.67
CA ARG A 84 6.04 -11.96 -3.38
C ARG A 84 6.69 -13.34 -3.33
N LEU A 85 5.95 -14.37 -3.71
CA LEU A 85 6.41 -15.76 -3.69
C LEU A 85 7.47 -16.02 -4.76
N SER A 86 7.30 -15.50 -5.98
CA SER A 86 8.30 -15.68 -7.04
C SER A 86 9.67 -15.05 -6.69
N GLN A 87 9.67 -13.95 -5.94
CA GLN A 87 10.89 -13.26 -5.50
C GLN A 87 11.39 -13.71 -4.12
N ASN A 88 10.70 -14.66 -3.47
CA ASN A 88 10.97 -15.07 -2.08
C ASN A 88 11.02 -13.90 -1.09
N PHE A 89 10.08 -12.96 -1.22
CA PHE A 89 9.96 -11.81 -0.33
C PHE A 89 9.08 -12.10 0.89
N THR A 90 9.45 -11.48 2.01
CA THR A 90 8.53 -11.31 3.15
C THR A 90 7.54 -10.19 2.85
N ILE A 91 6.41 -10.17 3.56
CA ILE A 91 5.41 -9.10 3.41
C ILE A 91 6.03 -7.71 3.62
N PRO A 92 6.83 -7.44 4.69
CA PRO A 92 7.45 -6.14 4.87
C PRO A 92 8.39 -5.74 3.74
N LYS A 93 9.06 -6.71 3.11
CA LYS A 93 9.96 -6.43 1.98
C LYS A 93 9.18 -6.05 0.72
N LEU A 94 8.09 -6.76 0.42
CA LEU A 94 7.21 -6.41 -0.69
C LEU A 94 6.59 -5.01 -0.48
N VAL A 95 5.98 -4.77 0.69
CA VAL A 95 5.37 -3.48 0.99
C VAL A 95 6.40 -2.37 0.92
N GLY A 96 7.62 -2.60 1.42
CA GLY A 96 8.71 -1.64 1.30
C GLY A 96 9.11 -1.31 -0.14
N LEU A 97 8.94 -2.22 -1.10
CA LEU A 97 9.13 -1.94 -2.52
C LEU A 97 7.96 -1.16 -3.10
N MET A 98 6.73 -1.55 -2.77
CA MET A 98 5.50 -0.86 -3.18
C MET A 98 5.48 0.60 -2.70
N CYS A 99 6.03 0.87 -1.52
CA CYS A 99 6.08 2.19 -0.89
C CYS A 99 7.39 2.94 -1.18
N ASN A 100 8.18 2.51 -2.17
CA ASN A 100 9.47 3.14 -2.45
C ASN A 100 9.38 4.14 -3.60
N PHE A 101 9.52 5.43 -3.27
CA PHE A 101 9.47 6.56 -4.23
C PHE A 101 10.49 6.50 -5.37
N SER A 102 11.51 5.64 -5.27
CA SER A 102 12.55 5.50 -6.31
C SER A 102 12.45 4.20 -7.10
N VAL A 103 11.46 3.34 -6.83
CA VAL A 103 11.33 2.02 -7.47
C VAL A 103 10.08 1.99 -8.34
N ALA A 104 10.25 1.54 -9.58
CA ALA A 104 9.14 1.21 -10.46
C ALA A 104 8.70 -0.23 -10.19
N MET A 105 7.40 -0.43 -9.96
CA MET A 105 6.83 -1.76 -9.81
C MET A 105 6.64 -2.43 -11.18
N PRO A 106 6.59 -3.77 -11.27
CA PRO A 106 6.26 -4.45 -12.51
C PRO A 106 4.88 -4.05 -13.06
N ASP A 107 4.71 -4.07 -14.38
CA ASP A 107 3.48 -3.65 -15.07
C ASP A 107 2.20 -4.29 -14.52
N ALA A 108 2.27 -5.52 -14.03
CA ALA A 108 1.14 -6.21 -13.41
C ALA A 108 0.52 -5.43 -12.22
N PHE A 109 1.32 -4.69 -11.44
CA PHE A 109 0.84 -3.85 -10.33
C PHE A 109 0.07 -2.61 -10.81
N TYR A 110 0.22 -2.26 -12.08
CA TYR A 110 -0.43 -1.14 -12.72
C TYR A 110 -1.67 -1.59 -13.50
N LEU A 111 -1.56 -2.72 -14.19
CA LEU A 111 -2.63 -3.31 -15.00
C LEU A 111 -3.75 -3.95 -14.18
N MET A 112 -3.55 -4.18 -12.88
CA MET A 112 -4.59 -4.73 -12.02
C MET A 112 -5.76 -3.76 -11.75
N PHE A 113 -5.60 -2.47 -12.05
CA PHE A 113 -6.62 -1.45 -11.77
C PHE A 113 -7.55 -1.18 -12.95
N GLU A 114 -8.80 -0.80 -12.63
CA GLU A 114 -9.72 -0.23 -13.62
C GLU A 114 -9.26 1.19 -14.00
N PHE A 115 -9.19 1.47 -15.30
CA PHE A 115 -8.98 2.82 -15.81
C PHE A 115 -10.35 3.48 -16.00
N ASP A 116 -10.61 4.58 -15.29
CA ASP A 116 -11.88 5.32 -15.37
C ASP A 116 -11.91 6.37 -16.49
N GLY A 117 -10.85 6.47 -17.29
CA GLY A 117 -10.75 7.36 -18.45
C GLY A 117 -10.80 8.86 -18.13
N SER A 118 -10.72 9.24 -16.85
CA SER A 118 -10.81 10.64 -16.41
C SER A 118 -9.49 11.41 -16.50
N ASN A 119 -8.38 10.70 -16.75
CA ASN A 119 -7.08 11.28 -17.10
C ASN A 119 -6.83 11.07 -18.60
N GLU A 120 -6.45 12.13 -19.31
CA GLU A 120 -6.14 12.15 -20.75
C GLU A 120 -4.93 11.25 -21.13
N GLN A 121 -5.02 9.93 -20.94
CA GLN A 121 -3.94 9.01 -21.29
C GLN A 121 -4.47 7.68 -21.81
N GLU A 122 -3.96 7.31 -22.98
CA GLU A 122 -4.12 6.00 -23.62
C GLU A 122 -3.81 4.89 -22.62
N SER A 123 -4.75 3.96 -22.52
CA SER A 123 -4.54 2.65 -21.90
C SER A 123 -3.22 2.07 -22.44
N PRO A 124 -2.35 1.47 -21.60
CA PRO A 124 -1.27 0.65 -22.12
C PRO A 124 -1.94 -0.44 -22.96
N GLU A 125 -1.77 -0.40 -24.28
CA GLU A 125 -2.27 -1.46 -25.15
C GLU A 125 -1.60 -2.76 -24.69
N SER A 126 -2.38 -3.63 -24.06
CA SER A 126 -1.98 -4.99 -23.81
C SER A 126 -1.90 -5.67 -25.17
N SER A 127 -0.69 -5.79 -25.73
CA SER A 127 -0.43 -6.65 -26.88
C SER A 127 -0.48 -8.11 -26.42
N TYR A 128 -1.66 -8.61 -26.10
CA TYR A 128 -1.89 -10.04 -25.89
C TYR A 128 -2.98 -10.50 -26.84
N ASP A 129 -2.52 -11.34 -27.77
CA ASP A 129 -3.29 -12.08 -28.75
C ASP A 129 -4.53 -12.74 -28.12
N ASP A 130 -5.56 -12.78 -28.95
CA ASP A 130 -6.86 -13.41 -28.76
C ASP A 130 -6.76 -14.80 -28.11
N SER A 131 -7.08 -14.86 -26.82
CA SER A 131 -7.24 -16.10 -26.07
C SER A 131 -8.22 -15.83 -24.93
N VAL A 132 -9.50 -16.09 -25.20
CA VAL A 132 -10.62 -16.04 -24.24
C VAL A 132 -10.24 -16.76 -22.95
N THR A 133 -9.69 -15.98 -22.03
CA THR A 133 -9.40 -16.35 -20.66
C THR A 133 -10.13 -15.27 -19.88
N THR A 134 -11.16 -15.64 -19.12
CA THR A 134 -11.91 -14.70 -18.29
C THR A 134 -10.92 -13.95 -17.39
N GLU A 135 -10.50 -12.76 -17.81
CA GLU A 135 -9.57 -11.91 -17.09
C GLU A 135 -10.22 -11.60 -15.74
N ALA A 136 -9.48 -11.77 -14.65
CA ALA A 136 -10.03 -11.48 -13.33
C ALA A 136 -10.49 -10.01 -13.29
N PRO A 137 -11.61 -9.68 -12.60
CA PRO A 137 -12.08 -8.31 -12.52
C PRO A 137 -10.96 -7.39 -12.04
N ARG A 138 -10.69 -6.33 -12.80
CA ARG A 138 -9.77 -5.28 -12.38
C ARG A 138 -10.37 -4.56 -11.17
N VAL A 139 -9.52 -4.00 -10.33
CA VAL A 139 -9.96 -3.35 -9.09
C VAL A 139 -10.06 -1.84 -9.28
N PRO A 140 -11.17 -1.19 -8.90
CA PRO A 140 -11.18 0.26 -8.78
C PRO A 140 -10.17 0.70 -7.73
N GLN A 141 -9.41 1.76 -7.99
CA GLN A 141 -8.41 2.24 -7.03
C GLN A 141 -9.04 2.60 -5.66
N THR A 142 -10.24 3.17 -5.68
CA THR A 142 -11.02 3.50 -4.49
C THR A 142 -11.33 2.29 -3.63
N GLU A 143 -11.55 1.13 -4.23
CA GLU A 143 -11.83 -0.12 -3.52
C GLU A 143 -10.59 -0.64 -2.78
N LEU A 144 -9.40 -0.55 -3.40
CA LEU A 144 -8.15 -0.90 -2.74
C LEU A 144 -7.90 -0.02 -1.51
N PHE A 145 -8.00 1.30 -1.67
CA PHE A 145 -7.79 2.23 -0.56
C PHE A 145 -8.83 2.09 0.54
N TYR A 146 -10.09 1.84 0.17
CA TYR A 146 -11.14 1.58 1.15
C TYR A 146 -10.85 0.31 1.95
N ALA A 147 -10.44 -0.78 1.29
CA ALA A 147 -10.08 -2.03 1.95
C ALA A 147 -8.90 -1.83 2.91
N GLU A 148 -7.83 -1.22 2.42
CA GLU A 148 -6.63 -0.92 3.22
C GLU A 148 -6.93 -0.06 4.44
N GLY A 149 -7.65 1.06 4.25
CA GLY A 149 -8.01 1.97 5.34
C GLY A 149 -8.90 1.30 6.39
N ASN A 150 -9.94 0.59 5.96
CA ASN A 150 -10.85 -0.12 6.85
C ASN A 150 -10.13 -1.22 7.66
N CYS A 151 -9.23 -1.97 7.01
CA CYS A 151 -8.40 -2.97 7.69
C CYS A 151 -7.47 -2.33 8.72
N SER A 152 -6.80 -1.25 8.36
CA SER A 152 -5.94 -0.49 9.28
C SER A 152 -6.70 -0.01 10.52
N GLU A 153 -7.85 0.64 10.32
CA GLU A 153 -8.68 1.14 11.43
C GLU A 153 -9.11 -0.01 12.36
N LYS A 154 -9.62 -1.10 11.79
CA LYS A 154 -10.06 -2.28 12.57
C LYS A 154 -8.94 -2.90 13.38
N ILE A 155 -7.76 -3.03 12.79
CA ILE A 155 -6.60 -3.68 13.45
C ILE A 155 -6.05 -2.78 14.53
N ASN A 156 -5.83 -1.50 14.23
CA ASN A 156 -5.29 -0.55 15.21
C ASN A 156 -6.24 -0.36 16.39
N ALA A 157 -7.56 -0.34 16.16
CA ALA A 157 -8.55 -0.31 17.25
C ALA A 157 -8.46 -1.54 18.16
N LYS A 158 -8.25 -2.74 17.61
CA LYS A 158 -8.06 -3.98 18.38
C LYS A 158 -6.77 -3.93 19.21
N THR A 159 -5.68 -3.44 18.62
CA THR A 159 -4.38 -3.32 19.30
C THR A 159 -4.42 -2.31 20.46
N THR A 160 -5.11 -1.18 20.29
CA THR A 160 -5.26 -0.18 21.36
C THR A 160 -6.15 -0.68 22.51
N THR A 161 -7.12 -1.56 22.24
CA THR A 161 -8.02 -2.11 23.26
C THR A 161 -7.37 -3.18 24.15
N GLN A 162 -6.28 -3.83 23.68
CA GLN A 162 -5.55 -4.86 24.43
C GLN A 162 -4.44 -4.31 25.33
N ALA A 163 -4.70 -3.22 26.06
CA ALA A 163 -3.75 -2.70 27.06
C ALA A 163 -3.31 -3.82 28.04
N PRO A 164 -2.03 -3.89 28.43
CA PRO A 164 -1.49 -5.05 29.14
C PRO A 164 -2.15 -5.22 30.50
N THR A 165 -2.87 -6.33 30.68
CA THR A 165 -3.38 -6.77 31.98
C THR A 165 -2.21 -7.30 32.81
N THR A 166 -1.49 -6.42 33.50
CA THR A 166 -0.63 -6.83 34.62
C THR A 166 -1.35 -6.49 35.92
N PRO A 167 -1.85 -7.47 36.69
CA PRO A 167 -2.25 -7.23 38.06
C PRO A 167 -0.97 -7.01 38.87
N SER A 168 -0.75 -5.80 39.38
CA SER A 168 0.26 -5.57 40.40
C SER A 168 -0.21 -6.22 41.71
N GLU A 169 0.43 -7.31 42.08
CA GLU A 169 0.30 -7.92 43.40
C GLU A 169 0.84 -6.94 44.46
N PRO A 170 0.08 -6.60 45.52
CA PRO A 170 0.58 -5.71 46.55
C PRO A 170 1.54 -6.48 47.47
N ALA A 171 2.80 -6.07 47.50
CA ALA A 171 3.76 -6.57 48.47
C ALA A 171 3.33 -6.15 49.88
N VAL A 172 2.96 -7.13 50.71
CA VAL A 172 2.72 -6.98 52.14
C VAL A 172 4.04 -6.60 52.80
N VAL A 173 4.17 -5.34 53.23
CA VAL A 173 5.24 -4.93 54.14
C VAL A 173 4.80 -5.26 55.56
N ALA A 174 5.35 -6.35 56.11
CA ALA A 174 5.33 -6.61 57.53
C ALA A 174 6.13 -5.52 58.25
N ILE A 175 5.50 -4.88 59.22
CA ILE A 175 6.15 -3.94 60.15
C ILE A 175 6.22 -4.66 61.49
N GLU A 176 7.44 -4.73 62.06
CA GLU A 176 7.76 -5.28 63.39
C GLU A 176 7.03 -4.56 64.54
#